data_AF-A0AAD7BHC9-F1
#
_entry.id   AF-A0AAD7BHC9-F1
#
_cell.length_a   1.000
_cell.length_b   1.000
_cell.length_c   1.000
_cell.angle_alpha   90.00
_cell.angle_beta   90.00
_cell.angle_gamma   90.00
#
_symmetry.space_group_name_H-M   'P 1'
#
loop_
_entity.id
_entity.type
_entity.pdbx_description
1 polymer ?
#
loop_
_entity_poly.entity_id
_entity_poly.type
_entity_poly.pdbx_seq_one_letter_code
_entity_poly.pdbx_strand_id
1 'polypeptide(L)'
;MPVSITPPAQLPPPKPDHSFTKRPSSFIAVFFWRWRMWVESTFALSMLEPWEKILLITIFSVLFFLICSGIVMYFPRHLRQMHGRVMYYLWGQEGDERLLWQWLGLGGGLHKEL
;
A
#
# COMPACT_ATOMS: atom_id res chain seq x y z
N MET A 1 10.08 24.93 66.72
CA MET A 1 10.21 25.73 65.48
C MET A 1 9.50 24.97 64.36
N PRO A 2 8.34 25.43 63.84
CA PRO A 2 7.70 24.77 62.70
C PRO A 2 8.47 25.10 61.41
N VAL A 3 8.86 24.07 60.66
CA VAL A 3 9.52 24.21 59.36
C VAL A 3 8.44 24.53 58.31
N SER A 4 8.43 25.74 57.79
CA SER A 4 7.56 26.13 56.67
C SER A 4 8.08 25.50 55.38
N ILE A 5 7.41 24.45 54.89
CA ILE A 5 7.73 23.80 53.63
C ILE A 5 7.06 24.61 52.52
N THR A 6 7.78 25.54 51.90
CA THR A 6 7.30 26.22 50.69
C THR A 6 7.37 25.23 49.52
N PRO A 7 6.25 24.82 48.90
CA PRO A 7 6.30 23.93 47.76
C PRO A 7 7.06 24.62 46.60
N PRO A 8 7.90 23.88 45.84
CA PRO A 8 8.63 24.45 44.72
C PRO A 8 7.66 25.01 43.67
N ALA A 9 7.96 26.20 43.15
CA ALA A 9 7.12 26.91 42.17
C ALA A 9 6.92 26.15 40.84
N GLN A 10 7.76 25.15 40.56
CA GLN A 10 7.62 24.26 39.42
C GLN A 10 7.79 22.81 39.86
N LEU A 11 6.82 21.99 39.49
CA LEU A 11 6.87 20.55 39.68
C LEU A 11 7.84 19.94 38.66
N PRO A 12 8.63 18.92 39.05
CA PRO A 12 9.42 18.17 38.09
C PRO A 12 8.49 17.56 37.02
N PRO A 13 8.95 17.45 35.77
CA PRO A 13 8.15 16.82 34.73
C PRO A 13 7.77 15.39 35.18
N PRO A 14 6.53 14.95 34.91
CA PRO A 14 6.10 13.61 35.26
C PRO A 14 6.95 12.59 34.50
N LYS A 15 7.65 11.72 35.24
CA LYS A 15 8.14 10.44 34.71
C LYS A 15 7.00 9.42 34.92
N PRO A 16 6.61 8.61 33.92
CA PRO A 16 7.27 8.31 32.64
C PRO A 16 6.94 9.29 31.50
N ASP A 17 7.89 9.47 30.56
CA ASP A 17 7.68 10.31 29.38
C ASP A 17 6.79 9.60 28.35
N HIS A 18 5.59 10.13 28.13
CA HIS A 18 4.62 9.64 27.15
C HIS A 18 4.77 10.29 25.77
N SER A 19 5.86 11.02 25.52
CA SER A 19 6.12 11.69 24.24
C SER A 19 6.05 10.73 23.04
N PHE A 20 6.48 9.48 23.19
CA PHE A 20 6.48 8.46 22.13
C PHE A 20 5.08 8.06 21.63
N THR A 21 4.06 8.12 22.49
CA THR A 21 2.67 7.76 22.11
C THR A 21 1.86 8.96 21.64
N LYS A 22 2.42 10.17 21.68
CA LYS A 22 1.72 11.39 21.31
C LYS A 22 1.34 11.36 19.83
N ARG A 23 0.06 11.55 19.54
CA ARG A 23 -0.45 11.65 18.16
C ARG A 23 0.18 12.88 17.47
N PRO A 24 0.79 12.71 16.28
CA PRO A 24 1.30 13.84 15.50
C PRO A 24 0.16 14.68 14.91
N SER A 25 0.40 15.96 14.63
CA SER A 25 -0.65 16.90 14.18
C SER A 25 -0.97 16.83 12.68
N SER A 26 -0.05 16.33 11.85
CA SER A 26 -0.23 16.31 10.38
C SER A 26 -0.99 15.07 9.90
N PHE A 27 -1.81 15.22 8.85
CA PHE A 27 -2.66 14.13 8.32
C PHE A 27 -1.86 12.89 7.90
N ILE A 28 -0.75 13.08 7.17
CA ILE A 28 0.12 11.97 6.74
C ILE A 28 0.78 11.30 7.95
N ALA A 29 1.28 12.08 8.91
CA ALA A 29 1.90 11.51 10.10
C ALA A 29 0.87 10.75 10.96
N VAL A 30 -0.39 11.20 11.02
CA VAL A 30 -1.46 10.46 11.71
C VAL A 30 -1.72 9.12 11.02
N PHE A 31 -1.71 9.07 9.69
CA PHE A 31 -1.89 7.83 8.94
C PHE A 31 -0.76 6.84 9.23
N PHE A 32 0.50 7.25 9.08
CA PHE A 32 1.65 6.39 9.38
C PHE A 32 1.72 6.01 10.86
N TRP A 33 1.37 6.92 11.77
CA TRP A 33 1.30 6.64 13.19
C TRP A 33 0.26 5.55 13.48
N ARG A 34 -0.93 5.65 12.88
CA ARG A 34 -2.00 4.66 13.06
C ARG A 34 -1.60 3.30 12.47
N TRP A 35 -1.01 3.30 11.27
CA TRP A 35 -0.51 2.08 10.64
C TRP A 35 0.58 1.42 11.50
N ARG A 36 1.56 2.20 11.99
CA ARG A 36 2.60 1.72 12.90
C ARG A 36 2.01 1.13 14.18
N MET A 37 1.08 1.83 14.82
CA MET A 37 0.43 1.36 16.06
C MET A 37 -0.37 0.07 15.83
N TRP A 38 -1.05 -0.06 14.67
CA TRP A 38 -1.74 -1.30 14.29
C TRP A 38 -0.76 -2.46 14.14
N VAL A 39 0.33 -2.26 13.39
CA VAL A 39 1.35 -3.29 13.18
C VAL A 39 2.01 -3.70 14.50
N GLU A 40 2.36 -2.73 15.35
CA GLU A 40 2.92 -3.00 16.69
C GLU A 40 1.95 -3.80 17.57
N SER A 41 0.65 -3.50 17.51
CA SER A 41 -0.37 -4.18 18.31
C SER A 41 -0.68 -5.59 17.79
N THR A 42 -0.83 -5.78 16.47
CA THR A 42 -1.23 -7.08 15.89
C THR A 42 -0.13 -8.13 15.98
N PHE A 43 1.13 -7.71 15.87
CA PHE A 43 2.27 -8.61 15.91
C PHE A 43 2.95 -8.66 17.29
N ALA A 44 2.37 -8.00 18.31
CA ALA A 44 2.94 -7.88 19.65
C ALA A 44 4.43 -7.48 19.64
N LEU A 45 4.83 -6.62 18.70
CA LEU A 45 6.23 -6.22 18.48
C LEU A 45 6.82 -5.46 19.66
N SER A 46 6.00 -5.06 20.63
CA SER A 46 6.43 -4.49 21.90
C SER A 46 7.11 -5.49 22.83
N MET A 47 6.89 -6.80 22.62
CA MET A 47 7.46 -7.87 23.47
C MET A 47 8.68 -8.53 22.85
N LEU A 48 8.93 -8.33 21.55
CA LEU A 48 10.10 -8.86 20.86
C LEU A 48 11.34 -8.06 21.20
N GLU A 49 12.48 -8.75 21.27
CA GLU A 49 13.75 -8.06 21.41
C GLU A 49 14.06 -7.22 20.17
N PRO A 50 14.87 -6.15 20.31
CA PRO A 50 15.19 -5.25 19.18
C PRO A 50 15.75 -5.98 17.96
N TRP A 51 16.53 -7.05 18.17
CA TRP A 51 17.13 -7.83 17.09
C TRP A 51 16.11 -8.73 16.37
N GLU A 52 15.18 -9.36 17.10
CA GLU A 52 14.13 -10.21 16.53
C GLU A 52 13.19 -9.38 15.65
N LYS A 53 12.88 -8.16 16.09
CA LYS A 53 12.09 -7.21 15.30
C LYS A 53 12.76 -6.89 13.97
N ILE A 54 14.08 -6.68 13.96
CA ILE A 54 14.84 -6.40 12.73
C ILE A 54 14.80 -7.61 11.80
N LEU A 55 14.98 -8.83 12.32
CA LEU A 55 14.88 -10.04 11.50
C LEU A 55 13.49 -10.22 10.89
N LEU A 56 12.43 -10.08 11.68
CA LEU A 56 11.06 -10.27 11.22
C LEU A 56 10.70 -9.28 10.11
N ILE A 57 11.05 -8.00 10.29
CA ILE A 57 10.83 -6.96 9.26
C ILE A 57 11.63 -7.28 7.99
N THR A 58 12.85 -7.77 8.13
CA THR A 58 13.70 -8.12 6.98
C THR A 58 13.11 -9.28 6.19
N ILE A 59 12.73 -10.37 6.87
CA ILE A 59 12.12 -11.55 6.24
C ILE A 59 10.80 -11.17 5.56
N PHE A 60 9.94 -10.44 6.27
CA PHE A 60 8.66 -9.98 5.72
C PHE A 60 8.87 -9.09 4.50
N SER A 61 9.84 -8.17 4.56
CA SER A 61 10.19 -7.30 3.44
C SER A 61 10.65 -8.11 2.22
N VAL A 62 11.57 -9.07 2.40
CA VAL A 62 12.05 -9.94 1.32
C VAL A 62 10.90 -10.75 0.70
N LEU A 63 10.06 -11.38 1.53
CA LEU A 63 8.88 -12.11 1.07
C LEU A 63 7.92 -11.19 0.32
N PHE A 64 7.65 -10.00 0.85
CA PHE A 64 6.77 -9.03 0.22
C PHE A 64 7.31 -8.59 -1.15
N PHE A 65 8.60 -8.25 -1.26
CA PHE A 65 9.23 -7.92 -2.54
C PHE A 65 9.22 -9.09 -3.51
N LEU A 66 9.45 -10.32 -3.04
CA LEU A 66 9.38 -11.51 -3.88
C LEU A 66 7.96 -11.71 -4.44
N ILE A 67 6.94 -11.58 -3.59
CA ILE A 67 5.53 -11.66 -4.00
C ILE A 67 5.17 -10.52 -4.94
N CYS A 68 5.54 -9.28 -4.62
CA CYS A 68 5.28 -8.12 -5.48
C CYS A 68 5.96 -8.25 -6.83
N SER A 69 7.22 -8.69 -6.87
CA SER A 69 7.94 -8.99 -8.11
C SER A 69 7.24 -10.08 -8.91
N GLY A 70 6.84 -11.17 -8.24
CA GLY A 70 6.04 -12.24 -8.83
C GLY A 70 4.73 -11.74 -9.42
N ILE A 71 3.96 -10.92 -8.68
CA ILE A 71 2.72 -10.31 -9.17
C ILE A 71 3.01 -9.42 -10.38
N VAL A 72 3.93 -8.47 -10.28
CA VAL A 72 4.23 -7.53 -11.38
C VAL A 72 4.67 -8.26 -12.65
N MET A 73 5.40 -9.37 -12.51
CA MET A 73 5.92 -10.12 -13.66
C MET A 73 4.93 -11.17 -14.21
N TYR A 74 4.10 -11.76 -13.35
CA TYR A 74 3.19 -12.87 -13.70
C TYR A 74 1.75 -12.40 -13.96
N PHE A 75 1.26 -11.42 -13.21
CA PHE A 75 -0.08 -10.87 -13.32
C PHE A 75 -0.41 -10.29 -14.71
N PRO A 76 0.45 -9.46 -15.37
CA PRO A 76 0.12 -8.93 -16.70
C PRO A 76 0.02 -10.04 -17.75
N ARG A 77 0.75 -11.15 -17.59
CA ARG A 77 0.68 -12.31 -18.50
C ARG A 77 -0.69 -12.97 -18.45
N HIS A 78 -1.27 -13.09 -17.26
CA HIS A 78 -2.62 -13.62 -17.06
C HIS A 78 -3.71 -12.64 -17.46
N LEU A 79 -3.53 -11.35 -17.17
CA LEU A 79 -4.46 -10.32 -17.59
C LEU A 79 -4.62 -10.29 -19.11
N ARG A 80 -3.55 -10.50 -19.89
CA ARG A 80 -3.64 -10.55 -21.35
C ARG A 80 -4.53 -11.69 -21.87
N GLN A 81 -4.50 -12.85 -21.22
CA GLN A 81 -5.36 -13.98 -21.60
C GLN A 81 -6.80 -13.79 -21.15
N MET A 82 -7.01 -13.26 -19.94
CA MET A 82 -8.35 -12.95 -19.43
C MET A 82 -9.00 -11.80 -20.22
N HIS A 83 -8.23 -10.80 -20.66
CA HIS A 83 -8.75 -9.66 -21.40
C HIS A 83 -9.48 -10.06 -22.69
N GLY A 84 -8.97 -11.06 -23.42
CA GLY A 84 -9.64 -11.60 -24.61
C GLY A 84 -11.01 -12.21 -24.30
N ARG A 85 -11.13 -12.91 -23.17
CA ARG A 85 -12.40 -13.51 -22.72
C ARG A 85 -13.35 -12.47 -22.13
N VAL A 86 -12.82 -11.51 -21.37
CA VAL A 86 -13.63 -10.42 -20.80
C VAL A 86 -14.22 -9.57 -21.92
N MET A 87 -13.45 -9.22 -22.96
CA MET A 87 -14.04 -8.51 -24.11
C MET A 87 -15.10 -9.33 -24.83
N TYR A 88 -14.91 -10.64 -24.96
CA TYR A 88 -15.93 -11.51 -25.54
C TYR A 88 -17.26 -11.44 -24.76
N TYR A 89 -17.19 -11.50 -23.42
CA TYR A 89 -18.39 -11.46 -22.57
C TYR A 89 -18.97 -10.06 -22.37
N LEU A 90 -18.14 -9.01 -22.34
CA LEU A 90 -18.59 -7.63 -22.16
C LEU A 90 -19.15 -7.03 -23.45
N TRP A 91 -18.55 -7.36 -24.60
CA TRP A 91 -18.85 -6.73 -25.89
C TRP A 91 -19.66 -7.63 -26.82
N GLY A 92 -19.78 -8.93 -26.51
CA GLY A 92 -20.67 -9.85 -27.21
C GLY A 92 -20.31 -10.14 -28.68
N GLN A 93 -19.18 -9.62 -29.16
CA GLN A 93 -18.63 -9.89 -30.48
C GLN A 93 -17.22 -10.45 -30.29
N GLU A 94 -16.91 -11.59 -30.94
CA GLU A 94 -15.53 -11.90 -31.28
C GLU A 94 -14.84 -10.60 -31.71
N GLY A 95 -13.64 -10.34 -31.21
CA GLY A 95 -12.84 -9.17 -31.56
C GLY A 95 -12.73 -9.04 -33.07
N ASP A 96 -13.70 -8.37 -33.68
CA ASP A 96 -13.77 -8.22 -35.10
C ASP A 96 -12.84 -7.07 -35.40
N GLU A 97 -11.56 -7.42 -35.51
CA GLU A 97 -10.52 -6.54 -36.03
C GLU A 97 -11.05 -5.81 -37.27
N ARG A 98 -11.92 -6.46 -38.05
CA ARG A 98 -12.63 -5.86 -39.18
C ARG A 98 -13.47 -4.64 -38.81
N LEU A 99 -14.22 -4.62 -37.71
CA LEU A 99 -15.00 -3.44 -37.31
C LEU A 99 -14.12 -2.27 -36.88
N LEU A 100 -12.99 -2.56 -36.22
CA LEU A 100 -11.99 -1.53 -35.90
C LEU A 100 -11.36 -0.97 -37.19
N TRP A 101 -11.01 -1.84 -38.16
CA TRP A 101 -10.52 -1.42 -39.47
C TRP A 101 -11.59 -0.69 -40.32
N GLN A 102 -12.86 -1.04 -40.15
CA GLN A 102 -14.00 -0.39 -40.81
C GLN A 102 -14.25 1.00 -40.23
N TRP A 103 -14.14 1.15 -38.90
CA TRP A 103 -14.27 2.43 -38.20
C TRP A 103 -13.06 3.36 -38.43
N LEU A 104 -11.84 2.80 -38.52
CA LEU A 104 -10.62 3.50 -38.92
C LEU A 104 -10.58 3.87 -40.41
N GLY A 105 -11.61 3.54 -41.19
CA GLY A 105 -11.78 4.02 -42.57
C GLY A 105 -10.81 3.45 -43.61
N LEU A 106 -10.02 2.42 -43.26
CA LEU A 106 -9.00 1.86 -44.17
C LEU A 106 -9.54 0.82 -45.17
N GLY A 107 -10.80 0.37 -45.02
CA GLY A 107 -11.37 -0.72 -45.84
C GLY A 107 -12.00 -0.33 -47.18
N GLY A 108 -12.11 0.95 -47.52
CA GLY A 108 -12.98 1.42 -48.62
C GLY A 108 -12.30 2.00 -49.86
N GLY A 109 -10.96 1.98 -49.94
CA GLY A 109 -10.21 2.81 -50.90
C GLY A 109 -9.68 2.15 -52.17
N LEU A 110 -9.94 0.86 -52.44
CA LEU A 110 -9.27 0.13 -53.54
C LEU A 110 -10.20 -0.45 -54.62
N HIS A 111 -11.41 0.08 -54.78
CA HIS A 111 -12.38 -0.38 -55.80
C HIS A 111 -12.98 0.77 -56.63
N LYS A 112 -12.19 1.82 -56.93
CA LYS A 112 -12.63 2.90 -57.83
C LYS A 112 -11.49 3.41 -58.71
N GLU A 113 -10.93 2.55 -59.54
CA GLU A 113 -10.13 2.93 -60.71
C GLU A 113 -10.32 1.84 -61.78
N LEU A 114 -11.52 1.79 -62.37
CA LEU A 114 -11.83 1.14 -63.65
C LEU A 114 -12.87 2.02 -64.36
#